data_AF-A0AAU0Z4K6-F1
#
_entry.id   AF-A0AAU0Z4K6-F1
#
_cell.length_a   1.000
_cell.length_b   1.000
_cell.length_c   1.000
_cell.angle_alpha   90.00
_cell.angle_beta   90.00
_cell.angle_gamma   90.00
#
_symmetry.space_group_name_H-M   'P 1'
#
loop_
_entity.id
_entity.type
_entity.pdbx_description
1 polymer ?
#
loop_
_entity_poly.entity_id
_entity_poly.type
_entity_poly.pdbx_seq_one_letter_code
_entity_poly.pdbx_strand_id
1 'polypeptide(L)'
;MTLAPHLPPPSQPLLRLRLAPHAGGPRAIDGAWWPHSYDLLAELPTLLAGLPRTWGHISSVLFNGAAWPATPGRMLVADQVVRLRRSLAATPLHTVVLVAPGHGRWDLLVVPPDTTEEEAEPIMAGASGTDALRHPA
;
A
#
# COMPACT_ATOMS: atom_id res chain seq x y z
N MET A 1 17.29 -25.96 -28.49
CA MET A 1 16.82 -26.19 -27.10
C MET A 1 16.00 -24.98 -26.70
N THR A 2 14.67 -25.10 -26.68
CA THR A 2 13.74 -24.00 -26.43
C THR A 2 13.45 -23.91 -24.93
N LEU A 3 13.82 -22.79 -24.29
CA LEU A 3 13.38 -22.49 -22.94
C LEU A 3 11.91 -22.05 -23.02
N ALA A 4 10.99 -22.83 -22.45
CA ALA A 4 9.62 -22.40 -22.27
C ALA A 4 9.59 -21.19 -21.30
N PRO A 5 8.87 -20.10 -21.62
CA PRO A 5 8.64 -19.04 -20.66
C PRO A 5 7.86 -19.63 -19.48
N HIS A 6 8.41 -19.47 -18.29
CA HIS A 6 7.73 -19.78 -17.04
C HIS A 6 6.48 -18.90 -16.97
N LEU A 7 5.30 -19.49 -17.17
CA LEU A 7 4.06 -18.79 -16.83
C LEU A 7 4.00 -18.68 -15.30
N PRO A 8 3.98 -17.47 -14.72
CA PRO A 8 3.72 -17.31 -13.30
C PRO A 8 2.34 -17.89 -12.95
N PRO A 9 2.14 -18.40 -11.71
CA PRO A 9 0.89 -19.03 -11.27
C PRO A 9 -0.32 -18.08 -11.43
N PRO A 10 -1.56 -18.64 -11.51
CA PRO A 10 -2.75 -17.88 -11.86
C PRO A 10 -2.92 -16.64 -10.99
N SER A 11 -3.07 -15.51 -11.68
CA SER A 11 -3.19 -14.16 -11.19
C SER A 11 -4.21 -14.04 -10.06
N GLN A 12 -3.73 -14.03 -8.83
CA GLN A 12 -4.30 -13.11 -7.84
C GLN A 12 -4.28 -11.72 -8.49
N PRO A 13 -5.31 -10.88 -8.35
CA PRO A 13 -5.27 -9.52 -8.90
C PRO A 13 -3.94 -8.91 -8.46
N LEU A 14 -3.08 -8.62 -9.45
CA LEU A 14 -1.69 -8.27 -9.19
C LEU A 14 -1.72 -7.07 -8.26
N LEU A 15 -1.32 -7.30 -7.00
CA LEU A 15 -1.27 -6.23 -6.02
C LEU A 15 -0.35 -5.15 -6.59
N ARG A 16 -0.92 -4.00 -6.95
CA ARG A 16 -0.17 -2.86 -7.46
C ARG A 16 0.43 -2.13 -6.26
N LEU A 17 1.46 -2.70 -5.67
CA LEU A 17 2.18 -2.16 -4.53
C LEU A 17 3.63 -1.87 -4.93
N ARG A 18 4.07 -0.64 -4.68
CA ARG A 18 5.45 -0.21 -4.83
C ARG A 18 5.99 0.27 -3.49
N LEU A 19 6.88 -0.51 -2.91
CA LEU A 19 7.56 -0.15 -1.68
C LEU A 19 8.88 0.53 -2.00
N ALA A 20 9.21 1.56 -1.24
CA ALA A 20 10.54 2.13 -1.28
C ALA A 20 11.53 1.17 -0.59
N PRO A 21 12.75 0.97 -1.12
CA PRO A 21 13.78 0.26 -0.40
C PRO A 21 14.07 0.99 0.93
N HIS A 22 14.14 0.22 2.02
CA HIS A 22 14.29 0.73 3.38
C HIS A 22 15.67 1.35 3.58
N ALA A 23 15.85 2.59 3.12
CA ALA A 23 17.08 3.36 3.19
C ALA A 23 17.05 4.31 4.40
N GLY A 24 16.87 3.76 5.60
CA GLY A 24 17.32 4.32 6.89
C GLY A 24 17.17 5.83 7.16
N GLY A 25 16.15 6.50 6.63
CA GLY A 25 15.96 7.94 6.79
C GLY A 25 14.51 8.30 7.15
N PRO A 26 14.27 9.50 7.71
CA PRO A 26 12.92 9.98 8.00
C PRO A 26 12.20 10.31 6.69
N ARG A 27 11.65 9.29 6.03
CA ARG A 27 10.84 9.47 4.83
C ARG A 27 9.37 9.58 5.22
N ALA A 28 8.67 10.53 4.63
CA ALA A 28 7.25 10.75 4.92
C ALA A 28 6.32 9.65 4.35
N ILE A 29 6.81 8.85 3.39
CA ILE A 29 6.06 7.81 2.68
C ILE A 29 7.00 6.60 2.45
N ASP A 30 6.60 5.41 2.90
CA ASP A 30 7.31 4.13 2.77
C ASP A 30 6.98 3.38 1.47
N GLY A 31 5.91 3.77 0.79
CA GLY A 31 5.51 3.18 -0.49
C GLY A 31 4.23 3.76 -1.04
N ALA A 32 3.80 3.24 -2.19
CA ALA A 32 2.50 3.51 -2.76
C ALA A 32 1.76 2.22 -3.10
N TRP A 33 0.45 2.28 -2.96
CA TRP A 33 -0.47 1.20 -3.18
C TRP A 33 -1.61 1.69 -4.07
N TRP A 34 -1.88 0.96 -5.15
CA TRP A 34 -2.98 1.24 -6.04
C TRP A 34 -4.03 0.13 -5.93
N PRO A 35 -5.09 0.31 -5.13
CA PRO A 35 -6.20 -0.62 -5.07
C PRO A 35 -6.90 -0.74 -6.42
N HIS A 36 -7.48 -1.90 -6.68
CA HIS A 36 -8.26 -2.15 -7.89
C HIS A 36 -9.71 -1.67 -7.75
N SER A 37 -10.19 -1.46 -6.52
CA SER A 37 -11.55 -1.00 -6.21
C SER A 37 -11.59 -0.17 -4.92
N TYR A 38 -12.67 0.59 -4.71
CA TYR A 38 -12.93 1.27 -3.44
C TYR A 38 -13.36 0.33 -2.30
N ASP A 39 -13.42 -0.98 -2.57
CA ASP A 39 -13.77 -1.98 -1.57
C ASP A 39 -12.55 -2.36 -0.73
N LEU A 40 -12.36 -1.65 0.39
CA LEU A 40 -11.21 -1.89 1.26
C LEU A 40 -11.19 -3.32 1.84
N LEU A 41 -12.35 -3.98 1.96
CA LEU A 41 -12.45 -5.33 2.52
C LEU A 41 -11.96 -6.39 1.54
N ALA A 42 -12.19 -6.21 0.24
CA ALA A 42 -11.62 -7.08 -0.79
C ALA A 42 -10.11 -6.84 -0.98
N GLU A 43 -9.69 -5.60 -0.77
CA GLU A 43 -8.35 -5.11 -1.06
C GLU A 43 -7.33 -5.36 0.07
N LEU A 44 -7.75 -5.24 1.34
CA LEU A 44 -6.88 -5.45 2.51
C LEU A 44 -6.21 -6.82 2.59
N PRO A 45 -6.91 -7.95 2.34
CA PRO A 45 -6.28 -9.26 2.32
C PRO A 45 -5.15 -9.36 1.31
N THR A 46 -5.37 -8.82 0.12
CA THR A 46 -4.40 -8.80 -0.97
C THR A 46 -3.21 -7.91 -0.60
N LEU A 47 -3.46 -6.72 -0.05
CA LEU A 47 -2.43 -5.81 0.43
C LEU A 47 -1.56 -6.49 1.49
N LEU A 48 -2.16 -7.02 2.56
CA LEU A 48 -1.44 -7.65 3.66
C LEU A 48 -0.68 -8.91 3.22
N ALA A 49 -1.19 -9.66 2.24
CA ALA A 49 -0.51 -10.81 1.68
C ALA A 49 0.74 -10.43 0.85
N GLY A 50 0.74 -9.26 0.20
CA GLY A 50 1.88 -8.78 -0.57
C GLY A 50 2.88 -7.91 0.21
N LEU A 51 2.61 -7.61 1.48
CA LEU A 51 3.57 -6.91 2.33
C LEU A 51 4.77 -7.80 2.68
N PRO A 52 5.97 -7.23 2.77
CA PRO A 52 7.16 -7.97 3.15
C PRO A 52 7.06 -8.42 4.61
N ARG A 53 7.50 -9.65 4.87
CA ARG A 53 7.52 -10.23 6.23
C ARG A 53 8.35 -9.41 7.23
N THR A 54 9.24 -8.55 6.74
CA THR A 54 10.07 -7.65 7.57
C THR A 54 9.28 -6.55 8.27
N TRP A 55 8.07 -6.22 7.78
CA TRP A 55 7.17 -5.27 8.44
C TRP A 55 6.36 -5.95 9.56
N GLY A 56 6.33 -7.28 9.54
CA GLY A 56 5.63 -8.13 10.50
C GLY A 56 4.10 -8.00 10.44
N HIS A 57 3.45 -8.28 11.56
CA HIS A 57 2.00 -8.42 11.62
C HIS A 57 1.31 -7.06 11.78
N ILE A 58 0.62 -6.60 10.74
CA ILE A 58 -0.12 -5.35 10.78
C ILE A 58 -1.38 -5.53 11.64
N SER A 59 -1.44 -4.87 12.79
CA SER A 59 -2.59 -4.95 13.70
C SER A 59 -3.56 -3.78 13.51
N SER A 60 -3.10 -2.65 12.96
CA SER A 60 -3.95 -1.49 12.73
C SER A 60 -3.63 -0.83 11.40
N VAL A 61 -4.69 -0.41 10.72
CA VAL A 61 -4.66 0.29 9.44
C VAL A 61 -5.42 1.59 9.65
N LEU A 62 -4.72 2.71 9.57
CA LEU A 62 -5.34 4.02 9.55
C LEU A 62 -5.50 4.47 8.10
N PHE A 63 -6.65 4.98 7.73
CA PHE A 63 -6.91 5.49 6.38
C PHE A 63 -7.66 6.81 6.45
N ASN A 64 -7.51 7.66 5.44
CA ASN A 64 -8.33 8.86 5.38
C ASN A 64 -9.79 8.48 5.07
N GLY A 65 -10.70 8.83 5.97
CA GLY A 65 -12.13 8.51 5.84
C GLY A 65 -12.82 9.15 4.63
N ALA A 66 -12.22 10.17 4.02
CA ALA A 66 -12.72 10.76 2.78
C ALA A 66 -12.59 9.82 1.57
N ALA A 67 -11.60 8.93 1.57
CA ALA A 67 -11.38 7.98 0.48
C ALA A 67 -12.14 6.65 0.66
N TRP A 68 -12.46 6.25 1.91
CA TRP A 68 -13.22 5.02 2.20
C TRP A 68 -14.31 5.23 3.26
N PRO A 69 -15.55 5.52 2.83
CA PRO A 69 -16.66 5.78 3.75
C PRO A 69 -17.28 4.52 4.37
N ALA A 70 -17.12 3.34 3.77
CA ALA A 70 -17.78 2.09 4.19
C ALA A 70 -16.78 1.05 4.68
N THR A 71 -16.33 1.19 5.93
CA THR A 71 -15.34 0.29 6.53
C THR A 71 -15.79 -0.13 7.94
N PRO A 72 -15.87 -1.44 8.23
CA PRO A 72 -16.07 -1.92 9.59
C PRO A 72 -14.86 -1.53 10.42
N GLY A 73 -15.04 -1.14 11.69
CA GLY A 73 -13.92 -0.70 12.54
C GLY A 73 -12.85 -1.77 12.81
N ARG A 74 -13.12 -3.03 12.46
CA ARG A 74 -12.20 -4.17 12.57
C ARG A 74 -12.51 -5.18 11.48
N MET A 75 -11.49 -5.89 11.00
CA MET A 75 -11.59 -6.94 10.01
C MET A 75 -10.70 -8.12 10.42
N LEU A 76 -11.14 -9.35 10.18
CA LEU A 76 -10.29 -10.53 10.26
C LEU A 76 -9.64 -10.74 8.89
N VAL A 77 -8.32 -10.69 8.82
CA VAL A 77 -7.55 -10.95 7.60
C VAL A 77 -6.51 -12.01 7.95
N ALA A 78 -6.38 -13.12 7.21
CA ALA A 78 -5.34 -14.12 7.44
C ALA A 78 -5.16 -14.52 8.93
N ASP A 79 -6.27 -14.80 9.63
CA ASP A 79 -6.35 -15.14 11.06
C ASP A 79 -5.93 -14.05 12.06
N GLN A 80 -5.66 -12.83 11.57
CA GLN A 80 -5.30 -11.67 12.39
C GLN A 80 -6.40 -10.60 12.38
N VAL A 81 -6.72 -10.07 13.56
CA VAL A 81 -7.68 -8.96 13.69
C VAL A 81 -6.98 -7.65 13.39
N VAL A 82 -7.31 -7.08 12.24
CA VAL A 82 -6.82 -5.79 11.76
C VAL A 82 -7.83 -4.71 12.14
N ARG A 83 -7.39 -3.71 12.90
CA ARG A 83 -8.23 -2.59 13.30
C ARG A 83 -8.20 -1.53 12.23
N LEU A 84 -9.38 -1.18 11.73
CA LEU A 84 -9.58 -0.17 10.70
C LEU A 84 -9.96 1.14 11.39
N ARG A 85 -9.07 2.12 11.32
CA ARG A 85 -9.21 3.41 11.98
C ARG A 85 -9.27 4.49 10.91
N ARG A 86 -10.19 5.43 11.05
CA ARG A 86 -10.10 6.66 10.25
C ARG A 86 -9.01 7.54 10.86
N SER A 87 -8.06 7.96 10.06
CA SER A 87 -7.12 8.99 10.48
C SER A 87 -7.90 10.30 10.61
N LEU A 88 -7.91 10.86 11.82
CA LEU A 88 -8.52 12.17 12.13
C LEU A 88 -7.52 13.32 11.92
N ALA A 89 -6.23 13.01 11.88
CA ALA A 89 -5.17 13.98 11.71
C ALA A 89 -5.03 14.35 10.23
N ALA A 90 -4.46 15.53 9.96
CA ALA A 90 -4.06 16.11 8.67
C ALA A 90 -3.08 15.20 7.87
N THR A 91 -3.52 13.97 7.63
CA THR A 91 -2.85 12.99 6.81
C THR A 91 -3.16 13.39 5.38
N PRO A 92 -2.15 13.42 4.49
CA PRO A 92 -2.38 13.71 3.10
C PRO A 92 -3.53 12.86 2.55
N LEU A 93 -4.33 13.48 1.69
CA LEU A 93 -5.43 12.81 1.00
C LEU A 93 -4.89 11.53 0.34
N HIS A 94 -5.63 10.44 0.47
CA HIS A 94 -5.24 9.12 -0.05
C HIS A 94 -3.94 8.57 0.55
N THR A 95 -3.82 8.54 1.88
CA THR A 95 -2.72 7.82 2.55
C THR A 95 -3.28 6.78 3.52
N VAL A 96 -2.64 5.62 3.55
CA VAL A 96 -2.91 4.50 4.45
C VAL A 96 -1.70 4.27 5.33
N VAL A 97 -1.90 4.31 6.64
CA VAL A 97 -0.88 4.10 7.64
C VAL A 97 -1.05 2.72 8.24
N LEU A 98 -0.06 1.86 8.06
CA LEU A 98 -0.01 0.52 8.62
C LEU A 98 0.77 0.58 9.93
N VAL A 99 0.24 -0.03 10.98
CA VAL A 99 0.89 -0.10 12.29
C VAL A 99 1.00 -1.55 12.71
N ALA A 100 2.24 -1.98 12.94
CA ALA A 100 2.56 -3.28 13.50
C ALA A 100 3.14 -3.11 14.91
N PRO A 101 2.50 -3.70 15.93
CA PRO A 101 3.04 -3.66 17.29
C PRO A 101 4.40 -4.36 17.33
N GLY A 102 5.43 -3.66 17.79
CA GLY A 102 6.80 -4.17 17.90
C GLY A 102 7.72 -3.90 16.71
N HIS A 103 7.20 -3.43 15.58
CA HIS A 103 8.02 -3.06 14.41
C HIS A 103 7.91 -1.59 14.04
N GLY A 104 6.74 -0.97 14.18
CA GLY A 104 6.55 0.46 13.94
C GLY A 104 5.34 0.81 13.08
N ARG A 105 5.50 1.89 12.31
CA ARG A 105 4.49 2.51 11.47
C ARG A 105 5.05 2.65 10.05
N TRP A 106 4.24 2.37 9.04
CA TRP A 106 4.55 2.61 7.63
C TRP A 106 3.45 3.42 6.98
N ASP A 107 3.84 4.43 6.22
CA ASP A 107 2.93 5.31 5.50
C ASP A 107 2.93 4.93 4.02
N LEU A 108 1.80 4.42 3.53
CA LEU A 108 1.58 4.10 2.13
C LEU A 108 0.69 5.16 1.48
N LEU A 109 1.18 5.77 0.41
CA LEU A 109 0.34 6.56 -0.47
C LEU A 109 -0.65 5.64 -1.18
N VAL A 110 -1.88 6.07 -1.36
CA VAL A 110 -2.91 5.34 -2.07
C VAL A 110 -3.31 6.07 -3.33
N VAL A 111 -3.28 5.38 -4.45
CA VAL A 111 -3.76 5.91 -5.72
C VAL A 111 -5.22 5.50 -5.89
N PRO A 112 -6.16 6.43 -6.13
CA PRO A 112 -7.55 6.06 -6.40
C PRO A 112 -7.67 5.07 -7.57
N PRO A 113 -8.59 4.10 -7.52
CA PRO A 113 -8.81 3.18 -8.64
C PRO A 113 -9.34 3.88 -9.90
N ASP A 114 -9.96 5.06 -9.78
CA ASP A 114 -10.36 5.90 -10.94
C ASP A 114 -9.18 6.63 -11.60
N THR A 115 -8.01 6.66 -10.98
CA THR A 115 -6.82 7.26 -11.58
C THR A 115 -6.37 6.41 -12.76
N THR A 116 -6.09 7.03 -13.91
CA THR A 116 -5.59 6.33 -15.09
C THR A 116 -4.17 5.83 -14.86
N GLU A 117 -3.75 4.80 -15.60
CA GLU A 117 -2.40 4.23 -15.49
C GLU A 117 -1.29 5.27 -15.76
N GLU A 118 -1.53 6.18 -16.71
CA GLU A 118 -0.60 7.28 -17.03
C GLU A 118 -0.36 8.23 -15.86
N GLU A 119 -1.37 8.45 -15.01
CA GLU A 119 -1.26 9.30 -13.82
C GLU A 119 -0.78 8.50 -12.59
N ALA A 120 -1.17 7.23 -12.50
CA ALA A 120 -0.80 6.35 -11.40
C ALA A 120 0.69 5.98 -11.42
N GLU A 121 1.26 5.72 -12.59
CA GLU A 121 2.67 5.39 -12.77
C GLU A 121 3.63 6.40 -12.13
N PRO A 122 3.57 7.72 -12.46
CA PRO A 122 4.47 8.71 -11.86
C PRO A 122 4.25 8.85 -10.35
N ILE A 123 3.02 8.69 -9.86
CA ILE A 123 2.72 8.72 -8.42
C ILE A 123 3.38 7.53 -7.70
N MET A 124 3.22 6.32 -8.25
CA MET A 124 3.80 5.08 -7.72
C MET A 124 5.34 5.10 -7.83
N ALA A 125 5.89 5.69 -8.89
CA ALA A 125 7.33 5.88 -9.09
C ALA A 125 7.93 6.88 -8.08
N GLY A 126 7.25 7.99 -7.83
CA GLY A 126 7.65 9.00 -6.84
C GLY A 126 7.68 8.45 -5.42
N ALA A 127 6.65 7.68 -5.03
CA ALA A 127 6.57 7.07 -3.71
C ALA A 127 7.67 6.00 -3.47
N SER A 128 8.04 5.23 -4.48
CA SER A 128 9.16 4.28 -4.39
C SER A 128 10.54 4.97 -4.34
N GLY A 129 10.62 6.28 -4.60
CA GLY A 129 11.88 7.03 -4.61
C GLY A 129 12.67 6.89 -5.90
N THR A 130 12.05 6.32 -6.93
CA THR A 130 12.66 6.17 -8.25
C THR A 130 12.83 7.52 -8.97
N ASP A 131 12.13 8.56 -8.51
CA ASP A 131 12.19 9.92 -9.06
C ASP A 131 13.23 10.86 -8.38
N ALA A 132 13.93 10.41 -7.33
CA ALA A 132 14.89 11.27 -6.63
C ALA A 132 16.18 11.60 -7.43
N LEU A 133 16.25 11.25 -8.72
CA LEU A 133 17.38 11.54 -9.62
C LEU A 133 17.09 12.60 -10.69
N ARG A 134 16.09 13.46 -10.52
CA ARG A 134 15.88 14.62 -11.40
C ARG A 134 15.91 15.95 -10.67
N HIS A 135 17.07 16.28 -10.08
CA HIS A 135 17.46 17.66 -9.80
C HIS A 135 18.56 18.06 -10.79
N PRO A 136 18.28 18.80 -11.89
CA PRO A 136 19.32 19.46 -12.65
C PRO A 136 19.86 20.66 -11.83
N ALA A 137 21.19 20.73 -11.76
CA ALA A 137 21.96 21.84 -11.19
C ALA A 137 21.84 23.13 -12.00
#